data_AF-A0AAJ7XCG6-F1
#
_entry.id   AF-A0AAJ7XCG6-F1
#
_cell.length_a   1.000
_cell.length_b   1.000
_cell.length_c   1.000
_cell.angle_alpha   90.00
_cell.angle_beta   90.00
_cell.angle_gamma   90.00
#
_symmetry.space_group_name_H-M   'P 1'
#
loop_
_entity.id
_entity.type
_entity.pdbx_description
1 polymer ?
#
loop_
_entity_poly.entity_id
_entity_poly.type
_entity_poly.pdbx_seq_one_letter_code
_entity_poly.pdbx_strand_id
1 'polypeptide(L)'
;MGLSSFIKSQFVLHLLIGYIFLVSGLIVNLLQLCTLPLWPINRSLYRHVNCRLAYSHWSQLVLLLEWWSGTSCTIYTDPQTYEHFGKEHAIVVLNHNFEIDFLCGWTVCERFGVLGSSKVLAKKQLSYVPLIGWSWYFLEIVFCKRSWAEDSVTVARDLQRLRDYPENFWLLLHCEGTRFTPEKHAISMEVAERKGLPKLKHHLLPRTRGFALCVQNLRGTVPAIYDCTLNFRGHTKPSLLGVVYGRTYKADMCVRRIPMEDIPEDEKECGDWLNKLYKEKDDLQEDYEQSGKFPGQMFQPPRRPWVPLNWAFWASLLLSPLFHFAAGVATSGSALAIAGLIAVVIAASVGVRQLISVTEIDKGSSYGINQSKKGS
;
A
#
# COMPACT_ATOMS: atom_id res chain seq x y z
N MET A 1 -6.97 21.71 -22.56
CA MET A 1 -6.17 20.57 -22.05
C MET A 1 -4.87 20.53 -22.85
N GLY A 2 -3.72 20.42 -22.18
CA GLY A 2 -2.43 20.27 -22.89
C GLY A 2 -2.27 18.88 -23.51
N LEU A 3 -1.39 18.74 -24.50
CA LEU A 3 -1.14 17.48 -25.21
C LEU A 3 -0.86 16.29 -24.26
N SER A 4 -0.05 16.48 -23.22
CA SER A 4 0.21 15.43 -22.24
C SER A 4 -1.05 15.00 -21.48
N SER A 5 -1.95 15.93 -21.16
CA SER A 5 -3.20 15.61 -20.45
C SER A 5 -4.17 14.86 -21.36
N PHE A 6 -4.21 15.21 -22.66
CA PHE A 6 -4.98 14.48 -23.65
C PHE A 6 -4.44 13.05 -23.85
N ILE A 7 -3.12 12.87 -23.94
CA ILE A 7 -2.51 11.55 -24.06
C ILE A 7 -2.86 10.70 -22.83
N LYS A 8 -2.66 11.23 -21.61
CA LYS A 8 -2.96 10.52 -20.37
C LYS A 8 -4.45 10.24 -20.14
N SER A 9 -5.37 10.86 -20.89
CA SER A 9 -6.79 10.53 -20.81
C SER A 9 -7.20 9.41 -21.77
N GLN A 10 -6.31 8.96 -22.65
CA GLN A 10 -6.61 7.92 -23.63
C GLN A 10 -6.77 6.56 -22.95
N PHE A 11 -8.00 6.05 -22.98
CA PHE A 11 -8.36 4.78 -22.36
C PHE A 11 -7.53 3.59 -22.88
N VAL A 12 -7.14 3.60 -24.16
CA VAL A 12 -6.25 2.60 -24.74
C VAL A 12 -4.91 2.54 -24.00
N LEU A 13 -4.35 3.69 -23.58
CA LEU A 13 -3.11 3.69 -22.79
C LEU A 13 -3.33 3.08 -21.40
N HIS A 14 -4.48 3.32 -20.77
CA HIS A 14 -4.81 2.67 -19.49
C HIS A 14 -4.92 1.15 -19.66
N LEU A 15 -5.48 0.67 -20.77
CA LEU A 15 -5.51 -0.76 -21.09
C LEU A 15 -4.10 -1.32 -21.28
N LEU A 16 -3.20 -0.61 -21.96
CA LEU A 16 -1.80 -1.05 -22.14
C LEU A 16 -1.04 -1.06 -20.80
N ILE A 17 -1.20 -0.04 -19.95
CA ILE A 17 -0.60 0.00 -18.61
C ILE A 17 -1.14 -1.15 -17.76
N GLY A 18 -2.46 -1.37 -17.77
CA GLY A 18 -3.10 -2.48 -17.07
C GLY A 18 -2.63 -3.84 -17.60
N TYR A 19 -2.51 -4.00 -18.92
CA TYR A 19 -1.97 -5.20 -19.56
C TYR A 19 -0.54 -5.49 -19.10
N ILE A 20 0.35 -4.49 -19.12
CA ILE A 20 1.73 -4.65 -18.64
C ILE A 20 1.73 -5.12 -17.18
N PHE A 21 0.96 -4.45 -16.31
CA PHE A 21 0.89 -4.80 -14.88
C PHE A 21 0.39 -6.23 -14.67
N LEU A 22 -0.74 -6.59 -15.28
CA LEU A 22 -1.36 -7.91 -15.13
C LEU A 22 -0.48 -9.03 -15.69
N VAL A 23 0.06 -8.88 -16.89
CA VAL A 23 0.85 -9.96 -17.52
C VAL A 23 2.22 -10.10 -16.86
N SER A 24 2.91 -8.99 -16.58
CA SER A 24 4.19 -9.05 -15.85
C SER A 24 4.01 -9.64 -14.46
N GLY A 25 2.95 -9.28 -13.74
CA GLY A 25 2.69 -9.85 -12.42
C GLY A 25 2.38 -11.35 -12.46
N LEU A 26 1.71 -11.87 -13.50
CA LEU A 26 1.47 -13.30 -13.67
C LEU A 26 2.79 -14.04 -13.94
N ILE A 27 3.66 -13.46 -14.78
CA ILE A 27 5.02 -13.98 -15.01
C ILE A 27 5.81 -13.97 -13.71
N VAL A 28 5.76 -12.87 -12.94
CA VAL A 28 6.41 -12.77 -11.63
C VAL A 28 5.89 -13.85 -10.68
N ASN A 29 4.57 -14.07 -10.57
CA ASN A 29 4.04 -15.14 -9.73
C ASN A 29 4.47 -16.53 -10.16
N LEU A 30 4.58 -16.79 -11.46
CA LEU A 30 5.13 -18.05 -11.97
C LEU A 30 6.57 -18.22 -11.51
N LEU A 31 7.40 -17.18 -11.63
CA LEU A 31 8.78 -17.21 -11.15
C LEU A 31 8.85 -17.40 -9.62
N GLN A 32 7.98 -16.75 -8.85
CA GLN A 32 7.88 -16.93 -7.40
C GLN A 32 7.48 -18.38 -7.06
N LEU A 33 6.54 -18.97 -7.79
CA LEU A 33 6.17 -20.37 -7.63
C LEU A 33 7.37 -21.30 -7.87
N CYS A 34 8.19 -21.01 -8.89
CA CYS A 34 9.43 -21.75 -9.15
C CYS A 34 10.47 -21.62 -8.02
N THR A 35 10.37 -20.64 -7.12
CA THR A 35 11.25 -20.52 -5.96
C THR A 35 10.87 -21.44 -4.80
N LEU A 36 9.68 -22.04 -4.77
CA LEU A 36 9.22 -22.87 -3.64
C LEU A 36 10.21 -23.97 -3.20
N PRO A 37 10.90 -24.70 -4.10
CA PRO A 37 11.90 -25.68 -3.70
C PRO A 37 13.08 -25.09 -2.93
N LEU A 38 13.36 -23.79 -3.07
CA LEU A 38 14.41 -23.09 -2.31
C LEU A 38 14.01 -22.86 -0.85
N TRP A 39 12.72 -22.80 -0.51
CA TRP A 39 12.29 -22.48 0.86
C TRP A 39 12.84 -23.46 1.92
N PRO A 40 12.76 -24.81 1.74
CA PRO A 40 13.36 -25.75 2.70
C PRO A 40 14.89 -25.86 2.61
N ILE A 41 15.51 -25.50 1.47
CA ILE A 41 16.96 -25.65 1.25
C ILE A 41 17.73 -24.43 1.73
N ASN A 42 17.28 -23.23 1.34
CA ASN A 42 17.89 -21.95 1.66
C ASN A 42 16.80 -20.87 1.74
N ARG A 43 16.20 -20.74 2.93
CA ARG A 43 15.13 -19.76 3.19
C ARG A 43 15.58 -18.32 2.95
N SER A 44 16.83 -17.99 3.25
CA SER A 44 17.37 -16.64 3.03
C SER A 44 17.39 -16.29 1.54
N LEU A 45 17.90 -17.19 0.70
CA LEU A 45 17.89 -17.02 -0.75
C LEU A 45 16.46 -16.96 -1.30
N TYR A 46 15.56 -17.84 -0.84
CA TYR A 46 14.14 -17.78 -1.21
C TYR A 46 13.55 -16.38 -0.96
N ARG A 47 13.76 -15.82 0.23
CA ARG A 47 13.25 -14.49 0.61
C ARG A 47 13.87 -13.37 -0.21
N HIS A 48 15.19 -13.42 -0.42
CA HIS A 48 15.90 -12.41 -1.21
C HIS A 48 15.38 -12.36 -2.65
N VAL A 49 15.28 -13.52 -3.33
CA VAL A 49 14.75 -13.61 -4.69
C VAL A 49 13.31 -13.11 -4.75
N ASN A 50 12.46 -13.53 -3.81
CA ASN A 50 11.07 -13.08 -3.78
C ASN A 50 10.93 -11.57 -3.53
N CYS A 51 11.81 -10.96 -2.74
CA CYS A 51 11.85 -9.51 -2.58
C CYS A 51 12.20 -8.78 -3.89
N ARG A 52 13.13 -9.31 -4.70
CA ARG A 52 13.48 -8.71 -6.00
C ARG A 52 12.37 -8.89 -7.04
N LEU A 53 11.74 -10.07 -7.07
CA LEU A 53 10.57 -10.33 -7.90
C LEU A 53 9.40 -9.41 -7.53
N ALA A 54 9.12 -9.26 -6.24
CA ALA A 54 8.11 -8.35 -5.74
C ALA A 54 8.41 -6.89 -6.08
N TYR A 55 9.67 -6.45 -5.91
CA TYR A 55 10.11 -5.12 -6.32
C TYR A 55 9.76 -4.85 -7.78
N SER A 56 10.07 -5.79 -8.68
CA SER A 56 9.83 -5.65 -10.12
C SER A 56 8.34 -5.45 -10.45
N HIS A 57 7.43 -5.93 -9.60
CA HIS A 57 6.00 -5.73 -9.77
C HIS A 57 5.51 -4.44 -9.06
N TRP A 58 5.85 -4.22 -7.79
CA TRP A 58 5.44 -3.05 -7.01
C TRP A 58 5.97 -1.74 -7.57
N SER A 59 7.16 -1.74 -8.16
CA SER A 59 7.74 -0.53 -8.76
C SER A 59 6.86 0.03 -9.89
N GLN A 60 6.02 -0.78 -10.53
CA GLN A 60 5.12 -0.32 -11.59
C GLN A 60 3.98 0.56 -11.04
N LEU A 61 3.49 0.29 -9.82
CA LEU A 61 2.52 1.17 -9.15
C LEU A 61 3.19 2.45 -8.63
N VAL A 62 4.45 2.37 -8.20
CA VAL A 62 5.26 3.55 -7.88
C VAL A 62 5.52 4.40 -9.13
N LEU A 63 5.77 3.77 -10.29
CA LEU A 63 5.87 4.46 -11.57
C LEU A 63 4.58 5.22 -11.90
N LEU A 64 3.44 4.54 -11.77
CA LEU A 64 2.13 5.13 -12.04
C LEU A 64 1.89 6.36 -11.15
N LEU A 65 2.23 6.27 -9.86
CA LEU A 65 2.06 7.38 -8.94
C LEU A 65 3.03 8.54 -9.25
N GLU A 66 4.34 8.29 -9.27
CA GLU A 66 5.32 9.38 -9.26
C GLU A 66 5.65 9.93 -10.64
N TRP A 67 5.82 9.03 -11.62
CA TRP A 67 6.32 9.37 -12.94
C TRP A 67 5.18 9.64 -13.91
N TRP A 68 4.15 8.81 -13.89
CA TRP A 68 2.97 9.01 -14.75
C TRP A 68 2.08 10.14 -14.26
N SER A 69 1.63 10.13 -13.01
CA SER A 69 0.75 11.20 -12.51
C SER A 69 1.49 12.46 -12.06
N GLY A 70 2.81 12.39 -11.87
CA GLY A 70 3.61 13.49 -11.35
C GLY A 70 3.44 13.71 -9.84
N THR A 71 2.72 12.83 -9.14
CA THR A 71 2.48 12.95 -7.70
C THR A 71 3.81 12.92 -6.93
N SER A 72 3.89 13.70 -5.87
CA SER A 72 5.06 13.80 -5.00
C SER A 72 4.68 13.58 -3.55
N CYS A 73 5.62 13.03 -2.76
CA CYS A 73 5.51 12.88 -1.32
C CYS A 73 6.68 13.61 -0.66
N THR A 74 6.38 14.67 0.09
CA THR A 74 7.35 15.40 0.91
C THR A 74 7.38 14.77 2.30
N ILE A 75 8.56 14.43 2.79
CA ILE A 75 8.73 13.86 4.12
C ILE A 75 9.07 14.97 5.11
N TYR A 76 8.40 14.99 6.25
CA TYR A 76 8.67 15.88 7.36
C TYR A 76 9.16 15.04 8.53
N THR A 77 10.41 15.25 8.93
CA THR A 77 11.02 14.49 10.02
C THR A 77 12.23 15.25 10.56
N ASP A 78 12.78 14.80 11.68
CA ASP A 78 14.07 15.28 12.16
C ASP A 78 15.23 14.57 11.43
N PRO A 79 16.41 15.20 11.31
CA PRO A 79 17.55 14.60 10.60
C PRO A 79 18.01 13.26 11.16
N GLN A 80 17.93 13.05 12.48
CA GLN A 80 18.40 11.81 13.12
C GLN A 80 17.50 10.64 12.72
N THR A 81 16.17 10.83 12.76
CA THR A 81 15.20 9.84 12.25
C THR A 81 15.46 9.50 10.78
N TYR A 82 15.74 10.51 9.94
CA TYR A 82 15.97 10.31 8.52
C TYR A 82 17.15 9.37 8.21
N GLU A 83 18.21 9.39 9.04
CA GLU A 83 19.40 8.55 8.84
C GLU A 83 19.13 7.05 9.00
N HIS A 84 18.07 6.67 9.71
CA HIS A 84 17.66 5.28 9.94
C HIS A 84 16.83 4.68 8.80
N PHE A 85 16.26 5.51 7.93
CA PHE A 85 15.35 5.02 6.89
C PHE A 85 16.05 4.03 5.93
N GLY A 86 15.45 2.85 5.79
CA GLY A 86 15.94 1.74 4.95
C GLY A 86 17.04 0.89 5.58
N LYS A 87 17.59 1.30 6.73
CA LYS A 87 18.72 0.65 7.39
C LYS A 87 18.34 -0.25 8.57
N GLU A 88 17.06 -0.27 8.93
CA GLU A 88 16.52 -1.10 9.99
C GLU A 88 15.12 -1.63 9.65
N HIS A 89 14.73 -2.71 10.32
CA HIS A 89 13.33 -3.15 10.36
C HIS A 89 12.48 -2.10 11.09
N ALA A 90 11.23 -1.93 10.68
CA ALA A 90 10.32 -1.01 11.36
C ALA A 90 8.88 -1.52 11.34
N ILE A 91 8.12 -1.22 12.39
CA ILE A 91 6.65 -1.21 12.34
C ILE A 91 6.24 0.20 11.93
N VAL A 92 5.48 0.35 10.85
CA VAL A 92 5.00 1.64 10.36
C VAL A 92 3.54 1.80 10.76
N VAL A 93 3.21 2.80 11.57
CA VAL A 93 1.83 3.14 11.94
C VAL A 93 1.38 4.34 11.12
N LEU A 94 0.51 4.11 10.15
CA LEU A 94 0.02 5.12 9.21
C LEU A 94 -1.49 5.36 9.39
N ASN A 95 -1.93 6.61 9.42
CA ASN A 95 -3.35 6.95 9.36
C ASN A 95 -3.97 6.44 8.05
N HIS A 96 -5.28 6.21 8.05
CA HIS A 96 -5.96 5.59 6.91
C HIS A 96 -7.13 6.43 6.40
N ASN A 97 -6.82 7.53 5.73
CA ASN A 97 -7.82 8.52 5.32
C ASN A 97 -8.13 8.45 3.81
N PHE A 98 -7.18 8.05 2.97
CA PHE A 98 -7.31 8.13 1.52
C PHE A 98 -7.12 6.78 0.83
N GLU A 99 -7.55 6.70 -0.43
CA GLU A 99 -7.44 5.46 -1.20
C GLU A 99 -5.98 5.08 -1.51
N ILE A 100 -5.13 6.09 -1.73
CA ILE A 100 -3.75 5.90 -2.17
C ILE A 100 -2.72 6.00 -1.03
N ASP A 101 -3.16 5.96 0.25
CA ASP A 101 -2.25 6.06 1.42
C ASP A 101 -1.07 5.09 1.31
N PHE A 102 -1.38 3.83 0.99
CA PHE A 102 -0.39 2.77 0.86
C PHE A 102 0.58 3.02 -0.31
N LEU A 103 0.12 3.62 -1.42
CA LEU A 103 0.98 3.95 -2.54
C LEU A 103 1.97 5.07 -2.16
N CYS A 104 1.53 6.06 -1.40
CA CYS A 104 2.44 7.06 -0.83
C CYS A 104 3.45 6.42 0.14
N GLY A 105 3.03 5.45 0.97
CA GLY A 105 3.97 4.66 1.77
C GLY A 105 4.98 3.89 0.90
N TRP A 106 4.54 3.33 -0.22
CA TRP A 106 5.42 2.62 -1.15
C TRP A 106 6.39 3.52 -1.90
N THR A 107 6.05 4.78 -2.18
CA THR A 107 7.04 5.72 -2.75
C THR A 107 8.17 5.97 -1.76
N VAL A 108 7.87 6.10 -0.46
CA VAL A 108 8.89 6.21 0.58
C VAL A 108 9.71 4.92 0.65
N CYS A 109 9.07 3.74 0.66
CA CYS A 109 9.77 2.45 0.63
C CYS A 109 10.71 2.31 -0.59
N GLU A 110 10.30 2.80 -1.76
CA GLU A 110 11.13 2.81 -2.97
C GLU A 110 12.39 3.62 -2.76
N ARG A 111 12.27 4.82 -2.19
CA ARG A 111 13.38 5.75 -1.96
C ARG A 111 14.45 5.18 -1.05
N PHE A 112 14.04 4.39 -0.07
CA PHE A 112 14.94 3.80 0.93
C PHE A 112 15.24 2.31 0.69
N GLY A 113 14.89 1.77 -0.47
CA GLY A 113 15.33 0.43 -0.88
C GLY A 113 14.56 -0.74 -0.25
N VAL A 114 13.43 -0.49 0.40
CA VAL A 114 12.65 -1.51 1.13
C VAL A 114 11.31 -1.86 0.46
N LEU A 115 11.05 -1.39 -0.76
CA LEU A 115 9.78 -1.65 -1.46
C LEU A 115 9.48 -3.16 -1.62
N GLY A 116 10.47 -3.95 -2.05
CA GLY A 116 10.32 -5.39 -2.26
C GLY A 116 10.19 -6.21 -0.97
N SER A 117 10.65 -5.67 0.15
CA SER A 117 10.54 -6.27 1.49
C SER A 117 9.41 -5.66 2.31
N SER A 118 8.70 -4.64 1.82
CA SER A 118 7.58 -4.01 2.51
C SER A 118 6.50 -5.05 2.86
N LYS A 119 5.98 -4.95 4.08
CA LYS A 119 4.97 -5.85 4.63
C LYS A 119 3.73 -5.06 5.04
N VAL A 120 2.60 -5.75 5.15
CA VAL A 120 1.36 -5.19 5.65
C VAL A 120 0.61 -6.25 6.43
N LEU A 121 -0.10 -5.87 7.50
CA LEU A 121 -1.07 -6.76 8.11
C LEU A 121 -2.35 -6.77 7.27
N ALA A 122 -2.54 -7.78 6.43
CA ALA A 122 -3.59 -7.80 5.41
C ALA A 122 -4.81 -8.64 5.82
N LYS A 123 -5.99 -8.34 5.26
CA LYS A 123 -7.17 -9.20 5.45
C LYS A 123 -6.97 -10.53 4.74
N LYS A 124 -7.35 -11.64 5.37
CA LYS A 124 -7.22 -12.99 4.79
C LYS A 124 -7.88 -13.13 3.41
N GLN A 125 -9.00 -12.44 3.18
CA GLN A 125 -9.68 -12.43 1.89
C GLN A 125 -8.79 -11.93 0.75
N LEU A 126 -7.85 -11.02 1.03
CA LEU A 126 -6.90 -10.52 0.04
C LEU A 126 -5.88 -11.57 -0.40
N SER A 127 -5.65 -12.62 0.39
CA SER A 127 -4.76 -13.74 -0.03
C SER A 127 -5.32 -14.52 -1.23
N TYR A 128 -6.62 -14.44 -1.48
CA TYR A 128 -7.26 -15.10 -2.62
C TYR A 128 -7.31 -14.23 -3.89
N VAL A 129 -6.93 -12.96 -3.80
CA VAL A 129 -6.88 -12.06 -4.96
C VAL A 129 -5.70 -12.51 -5.83
N PRO A 130 -5.93 -12.91 -7.11
CA PRO A 130 -4.85 -13.28 -8.02
C PRO A 130 -3.84 -12.14 -8.15
N LEU A 131 -2.62 -12.45 -8.58
CA LEU A 131 -1.50 -11.49 -8.65
C LEU A 131 -1.00 -11.01 -7.29
N ILE A 132 -1.79 -10.16 -6.64
CA ILE A 132 -1.40 -9.44 -5.43
C ILE A 132 -1.35 -10.39 -4.23
N GLY A 133 -2.43 -11.14 -4.00
CA GLY A 133 -2.54 -12.09 -2.89
C GLY A 133 -1.52 -13.21 -2.98
N TRP A 134 -1.25 -13.70 -4.20
CA TRP A 134 -0.23 -14.72 -4.45
C TRP A 134 1.18 -14.19 -4.21
N SER A 135 1.53 -13.01 -4.72
CA SER A 135 2.81 -12.37 -4.40
C SER A 135 2.98 -12.15 -2.89
N TRP A 136 1.91 -11.73 -2.20
CA TRP A 136 1.94 -11.57 -0.74
C TRP A 136 2.14 -12.89 0.00
N TYR A 137 1.56 -14.00 -0.47
CA TYR A 137 1.84 -15.32 0.08
C TYR A 137 3.32 -15.67 -0.03
N PHE A 138 3.94 -15.51 -1.21
CA PHE A 138 5.35 -15.81 -1.38
C PHE A 138 6.29 -14.89 -0.59
N LEU A 139 5.85 -13.66 -0.32
CA LEU A 139 6.54 -12.71 0.57
C LEU A 139 6.31 -12.97 2.06
N GLU A 140 5.58 -14.02 2.45
CA GLU A 140 5.26 -14.31 3.85
C GLU A 140 4.55 -13.13 4.54
N ILE A 141 3.67 -12.43 3.81
CA ILE A 141 2.80 -11.38 4.37
C ILE A 141 1.86 -11.98 5.41
N VAL A 142 1.63 -11.23 6.49
CA VAL A 142 0.79 -11.65 7.61
C VAL A 142 -0.68 -11.38 7.28
N PHE A 143 -1.50 -12.42 7.33
CA PHE A 143 -2.94 -12.35 7.03
C PHE A 143 -3.80 -12.55 8.27
N CYS A 144 -4.78 -11.67 8.49
CA CYS A 144 -5.74 -11.77 9.61
C CYS A 144 -7.17 -12.02 9.12
N LYS A 145 -7.90 -12.88 9.84
CA LYS A 145 -9.31 -13.23 9.60
C LYS A 145 -10.29 -12.27 10.26
N ARG A 146 -9.81 -11.36 11.12
CA ARG A 146 -10.60 -10.45 11.96
C ARG A 146 -11.40 -11.20 13.05
N SER A 147 -10.82 -12.30 13.53
CA SER A 147 -11.35 -13.16 14.58
C SER A 147 -10.23 -13.38 15.59
N TRP A 148 -10.32 -12.75 16.77
CA TRP A 148 -9.22 -12.80 17.73
C TRP A 148 -8.83 -14.23 18.13
N ALA A 149 -9.81 -15.12 18.31
CA ALA A 149 -9.58 -16.50 18.70
C ALA A 149 -8.70 -17.27 17.69
N GLU A 150 -8.82 -16.96 16.41
CA GLU A 150 -8.01 -17.59 15.35
C GLU A 150 -6.72 -16.81 15.07
N ASP A 151 -6.81 -15.48 15.08
CA ASP A 151 -5.74 -14.58 14.70
C ASP A 151 -4.63 -14.55 15.76
N SER A 152 -4.93 -14.64 17.06
CA SER A 152 -3.92 -14.57 18.12
C SER A 152 -2.78 -15.59 17.93
N VAL A 153 -3.12 -16.80 17.48
CA VAL A 153 -2.15 -17.87 17.21
C VAL A 153 -1.54 -17.75 15.82
N THR A 154 -2.38 -17.56 14.80
CA THR A 154 -1.92 -17.56 13.39
C THR A 154 -1.03 -16.36 13.09
N VAL A 155 -1.45 -15.17 13.50
CA VAL A 155 -0.71 -13.92 13.30
C VAL A 155 0.58 -13.92 14.11
N ALA A 156 0.56 -14.36 15.37
CA ALA A 156 1.77 -14.46 16.18
C ALA A 156 2.84 -15.36 15.51
N ARG A 157 2.44 -16.56 15.07
CA ARG A 157 3.35 -17.47 14.35
C ARG A 157 3.90 -16.84 13.09
N ASP A 158 3.06 -16.19 12.29
CA ASP A 158 3.50 -15.59 11.03
C ASP A 158 4.42 -14.37 11.27
N LEU A 159 4.19 -13.58 12.32
CA LEU A 159 5.09 -12.51 12.76
C LEU A 159 6.44 -13.06 13.26
N GLN A 160 6.44 -14.14 14.04
CA GLN A 160 7.66 -14.77 14.52
C GLN A 160 8.53 -15.30 13.37
N ARG A 161 7.92 -15.74 12.27
CA ARG A 161 8.66 -16.11 11.04
C ARG A 161 9.36 -14.93 10.36
N LEU A 162 9.00 -13.69 10.67
CA LEU A 162 9.70 -12.52 10.13
C LEU A 162 10.96 -12.18 10.93
N ARG A 163 11.20 -12.81 12.08
CA ARG A 163 12.34 -12.49 12.95
C ARG A 163 13.70 -12.82 12.35
N ASP A 164 13.74 -13.77 11.42
CA ASP A 164 14.92 -14.19 10.66
C ASP A 164 14.87 -13.71 9.19
N TYR A 165 14.09 -12.67 8.89
CA TYR A 165 13.99 -12.12 7.52
C TYR A 165 15.30 -11.41 7.15
N PRO A 166 15.97 -11.75 6.03
CA PRO A 166 17.33 -11.29 5.74
C PRO A 166 17.42 -9.85 5.23
N GLU A 167 16.29 -9.26 4.85
CA GLU A 167 16.18 -7.89 4.34
C GLU A 167 15.47 -7.03 5.37
N ASN A 168 15.91 -5.77 5.54
CA ASN A 168 15.15 -4.79 6.30
C ASN A 168 13.74 -4.69 5.73
N PHE A 169 12.72 -4.86 6.58
CA PHE A 169 11.32 -4.79 6.19
C PHE A 169 10.59 -3.74 7.01
N TRP A 170 9.61 -3.10 6.37
CA TRP A 170 8.70 -2.18 7.03
C TRP A 170 7.31 -2.79 7.06
N LEU A 171 6.78 -3.08 8.25
CA LEU A 171 5.46 -3.66 8.46
C LEU A 171 4.43 -2.54 8.66
N LEU A 172 3.63 -2.28 7.63
CA LEU A 172 2.56 -1.31 7.67
C LEU A 172 1.36 -1.80 8.49
N LEU A 173 0.97 -0.97 9.46
CA LEU A 173 -0.25 -1.09 10.25
C LEU A 173 -1.11 0.16 10.09
N HIS A 174 -2.36 -0.05 9.67
CA HIS A 174 -3.42 0.93 9.79
C HIS A 174 -4.25 0.59 11.04
N CYS A 175 -3.83 1.09 12.20
CA CYS A 175 -4.44 0.70 13.48
C CYS A 175 -5.91 1.11 13.58
N GLU A 176 -6.40 2.06 12.78
CA GLU A 176 -7.83 2.39 12.64
C GLU A 176 -8.67 1.19 12.14
N GLY A 177 -8.05 0.26 11.41
CA GLY A 177 -8.66 -0.99 10.92
C GLY A 177 -9.61 -0.84 9.73
N THR A 178 -9.91 0.39 9.32
CA THR A 178 -10.69 0.76 8.14
C THR A 178 -10.34 2.18 7.72
N ARG A 179 -10.59 2.52 6.45
CA ARG A 179 -10.58 3.91 5.99
C ARG A 179 -11.56 4.77 6.78
N PHE A 180 -11.15 5.99 7.08
CA PHE A 180 -11.97 7.04 7.67
C PHE A 180 -13.14 7.38 6.74
N THR A 181 -14.35 7.42 7.30
CA THR A 181 -15.53 8.05 6.69
C THR A 181 -16.32 8.74 7.80
N PRO A 182 -17.12 9.79 7.49
CA PRO A 182 -17.91 10.48 8.50
C PRO A 182 -18.81 9.55 9.32
N GLU A 183 -19.40 8.54 8.69
CA GLU A 183 -20.29 7.56 9.34
C GLU A 183 -19.52 6.67 10.32
N LYS A 184 -18.31 6.22 9.92
CA LYS A 184 -17.45 5.39 10.78
C LYS A 184 -16.85 6.19 11.92
N HIS A 185 -16.57 7.47 11.67
CA HIS A 185 -16.08 8.40 12.68
C HIS A 185 -17.13 8.63 13.76
N ALA A 186 -18.38 8.92 13.39
CA ALA A 186 -19.48 9.06 14.35
C ALA A 186 -19.60 7.83 15.26
N ILE A 187 -19.63 6.62 14.68
CA ILE A 187 -19.65 5.36 15.43
C ILE A 187 -18.42 5.23 16.35
N SER A 188 -17.24 5.57 15.84
CA SER A 188 -16.01 5.53 16.63
C SER A 188 -16.05 6.48 17.83
N MET A 189 -16.68 7.65 17.70
CA MET A 189 -16.82 8.63 18.77
C MET A 189 -17.82 8.21 19.85
N GLU A 190 -18.91 7.52 19.46
CA GLU A 190 -19.81 6.86 20.42
C GLU A 190 -19.07 5.78 21.23
N VAL A 191 -18.17 5.02 20.58
CA VAL A 191 -17.33 4.05 21.29
C VAL A 191 -16.35 4.75 22.23
N ALA A 192 -15.77 5.89 21.83
CA ALA A 192 -14.87 6.67 22.68
C ALA A 192 -15.55 7.10 23.97
N GLU A 193 -16.75 7.68 23.86
CA GLU A 193 -17.55 8.12 24.99
C GLU A 193 -17.91 6.98 25.94
N ARG A 194 -18.40 5.85 25.42
CA ARG A 194 -18.72 4.67 26.24
C ARG A 194 -17.52 4.08 26.98
N LYS A 195 -16.32 4.22 26.42
CA LYS A 195 -15.08 3.70 27.01
C LYS A 195 -14.32 4.74 27.84
N GLY A 196 -14.83 5.97 27.96
CA GLY A 196 -14.13 7.07 28.63
C GLY A 196 -12.82 7.46 27.93
N LEU A 197 -12.70 7.21 26.62
CA LEU A 197 -11.54 7.61 25.82
C LEU A 197 -11.75 9.01 25.22
N PRO A 198 -10.66 9.76 24.98
CA PRO A 198 -10.75 11.05 24.28
C PRO A 198 -11.42 10.91 22.90
N LYS A 199 -12.30 11.87 22.58
CA LYS A 199 -12.86 11.99 21.22
C LYS A 199 -11.78 12.57 20.29
N LEU A 200 -11.60 11.93 19.13
CA LEU A 200 -10.66 12.33 18.09
C LEU A 200 -11.43 13.03 16.97
N LYS A 201 -10.86 14.08 16.35
CA LYS A 201 -11.53 14.86 15.30
C LYS A 201 -11.23 14.33 13.89
N HIS A 202 -10.02 13.85 13.65
CA HIS A 202 -9.48 13.50 12.34
C HIS A 202 -9.15 12.02 12.15
N HIS A 203 -9.19 11.24 13.24
CA HIS A 203 -8.90 9.81 13.22
C HIS A 203 -10.01 8.97 13.85
N LEU A 204 -10.07 7.69 13.47
CA LEU A 204 -10.81 6.69 14.21
C LEU A 204 -10.01 6.21 15.42
N LEU A 205 -10.69 5.66 16.43
CA LEU A 205 -10.01 5.02 17.55
C LEU A 205 -9.20 3.81 17.08
N PRO A 206 -7.94 3.66 17.53
CA PRO A 206 -7.11 2.55 17.10
C PRO A 206 -7.56 1.22 17.70
N ARG A 207 -7.30 0.14 16.96
CA ARG A 207 -7.45 -1.25 17.37
C ARG A 207 -6.15 -1.71 18.03
N THR A 208 -6.12 -1.65 19.36
CA THR A 208 -4.92 -1.87 20.18
C THR A 208 -4.37 -3.30 20.14
N ARG A 209 -5.23 -4.32 20.19
CA ARG A 209 -4.81 -5.73 20.33
C ARG A 209 -3.90 -6.23 19.20
N GLY A 210 -4.23 -5.86 17.96
CA GLY A 210 -3.43 -6.27 16.79
C GLY A 210 -2.06 -5.60 16.77
N PHE A 211 -2.00 -4.34 17.20
CA PHE A 211 -0.75 -3.61 17.36
C PHE A 211 0.11 -4.21 18.48
N ALA A 212 -0.47 -4.46 19.66
CA ALA A 212 0.23 -5.09 20.79
C ALA A 212 0.80 -6.47 20.39
N LEU A 213 0.01 -7.27 19.67
CA LEU A 213 0.48 -8.57 19.16
C LEU A 213 1.69 -8.43 18.21
N CYS A 214 1.70 -7.40 17.34
CA CYS A 214 2.84 -7.11 16.47
C CYS A 214 4.07 -6.70 17.26
N VAL A 215 3.92 -5.77 18.20
CA VAL A 215 5.01 -5.29 19.09
C VAL A 215 5.60 -6.47 19.86
N GLN A 216 4.79 -7.27 20.54
CA GLN A 216 5.26 -8.39 21.36
C GLN A 216 6.03 -9.45 20.54
N ASN A 217 5.56 -9.79 19.35
CA ASN A 217 6.21 -10.83 18.53
C ASN A 217 7.42 -10.34 17.74
N LEU A 218 7.55 -9.03 17.52
CA LEU A 218 8.67 -8.44 16.77
C LEU A 218 9.70 -7.73 17.65
N ARG A 219 9.43 -7.58 18.95
CA ARG A 219 10.39 -7.08 19.94
C ARG A 219 11.68 -7.90 19.89
N GLY A 220 12.82 -7.20 19.94
CA GLY A 220 14.15 -7.79 19.78
C GLY A 220 14.61 -8.01 18.33
N THR A 221 13.71 -7.93 17.34
CA THR A 221 14.07 -7.90 15.91
C THR A 221 13.86 -6.51 15.31
N VAL A 222 12.72 -5.88 15.62
CA VAL A 222 12.38 -4.55 15.12
C VAL A 222 12.81 -3.49 16.14
N PRO A 223 13.79 -2.62 15.81
CA PRO A 223 14.31 -1.62 16.75
C PRO A 223 13.39 -0.42 16.96
N ALA A 224 12.47 -0.12 16.03
CA ALA A 224 11.65 1.09 16.14
C ALA A 224 10.26 0.99 15.48
N ILE A 225 9.39 1.87 15.94
CA ILE A 225 8.12 2.22 15.31
C ILE A 225 8.32 3.52 14.53
N TYR A 226 7.93 3.53 13.26
CA TYR A 226 7.79 4.74 12.47
C TYR A 226 6.34 5.19 12.53
N ASP A 227 6.11 6.23 13.32
CA ASP A 227 4.83 6.88 13.46
C ASP A 227 4.61 7.87 12.31
N CYS A 228 3.73 7.52 11.38
CA CYS A 228 3.52 8.26 10.14
C CYS A 228 2.14 8.92 10.09
N THR A 229 2.09 10.20 9.74
CA THR A 229 0.84 10.92 9.45
C THR A 229 0.91 11.51 8.06
N LEU A 230 -0.01 11.10 7.18
CA LEU A 230 -0.10 11.49 5.78
C LEU A 230 -1.30 12.40 5.57
N ASN A 231 -1.07 13.50 4.86
CA ASN A 231 -2.12 14.36 4.34
C ASN A 231 -1.79 14.85 2.92
N PHE A 232 -2.79 15.41 2.24
CA PHE A 232 -2.65 15.96 0.89
C PHE A 232 -2.94 17.46 0.90
N ARG A 233 -2.05 18.23 0.27
CA ARG A 233 -2.22 19.69 0.17
C ARG A 233 -3.50 20.05 -0.59
N GLY A 234 -4.13 21.16 -0.19
CA GLY A 234 -5.33 21.70 -0.83
C GLY A 234 -6.60 20.87 -0.62
N HIS A 235 -6.67 20.10 0.47
CA HIS A 235 -7.80 19.24 0.85
C HIS A 235 -8.28 18.33 -0.29
N THR A 236 -7.36 17.90 -1.14
CA THR A 236 -7.68 17.01 -2.25
C THR A 236 -7.94 15.62 -1.73
N LYS A 237 -8.95 14.94 -2.30
CA LYS A 237 -9.22 13.51 -2.05
C LYS A 237 -8.60 12.71 -3.19
N PRO A 238 -7.39 12.15 -3.01
CA PRO A 238 -6.75 11.40 -4.07
C PRO A 238 -7.40 10.03 -4.25
N SER A 239 -7.49 9.60 -5.50
CA SER A 239 -8.01 8.29 -5.90
C SER A 239 -7.05 7.63 -6.86
N LEU A 240 -7.07 6.29 -6.88
CA LEU A 240 -6.25 5.53 -7.82
C LEU A 240 -6.62 5.85 -9.27
N LEU A 241 -7.92 6.01 -9.53
CA LEU A 241 -8.43 6.40 -10.84
C LEU A 241 -7.89 7.78 -11.26
N GLY A 242 -7.86 8.75 -10.34
CA GLY A 242 -7.26 10.06 -10.60
C GLY A 242 -5.80 9.95 -11.03
N VAL A 243 -5.02 9.09 -10.36
CA VAL A 243 -3.61 8.81 -10.73
C VAL A 243 -3.51 8.21 -12.13
N VAL A 244 -4.38 7.25 -12.48
CA VAL A 244 -4.44 6.65 -13.83
C VAL A 244 -4.71 7.71 -14.89
N TYR A 245 -5.64 8.64 -14.66
CA TYR A 245 -5.89 9.79 -15.56
C TYR A 245 -4.80 10.87 -15.51
N GLY A 246 -3.72 10.65 -14.76
CA GLY A 246 -2.58 11.57 -14.69
C GLY A 246 -2.81 12.78 -13.78
N ARG A 247 -3.81 12.75 -12.89
CA ARG A 247 -4.02 13.81 -11.90
C ARG A 247 -2.89 13.81 -10.88
N THR A 248 -2.24 14.96 -10.76
CA THR A 248 -1.13 15.15 -9.82
C THR A 248 -1.65 15.49 -8.42
N TYR A 249 -1.07 14.86 -7.41
CA TYR A 249 -1.30 15.17 -6.01
C TYR A 249 0.00 15.57 -5.31
N LYS A 250 -0.12 16.30 -4.20
CA LYS A 250 1.02 16.68 -3.34
C LYS A 250 0.76 16.12 -1.95
N ALA A 251 1.36 14.98 -1.68
CA ALA A 251 1.34 14.33 -0.37
C ALA A 251 2.42 14.95 0.52
N ASP A 252 2.08 15.15 1.78
CA ASP A 252 3.00 15.49 2.85
C ASP A 252 2.89 14.40 3.92
N MET A 253 4.02 13.86 4.36
CA MET A 253 4.09 12.76 5.34
C MET A 253 5.00 13.16 6.48
N CYS A 254 4.44 13.34 7.67
CA CYS A 254 5.21 13.45 8.90
C CYS A 254 5.62 12.06 9.38
N VAL A 255 6.89 11.88 9.74
CA VAL A 255 7.42 10.61 10.26
C VAL A 255 8.22 10.87 11.53
N ARG A 256 7.82 10.22 12.63
CA ARG A 256 8.55 10.21 13.91
C ARG A 256 9.07 8.81 14.18
N ARG A 257 10.35 8.67 14.53
CA ARG A 257 10.92 7.39 14.98
C ARG A 257 10.76 7.27 16.49
N ILE A 258 10.16 6.17 16.93
CA ILE A 258 9.97 5.84 18.34
C ILE A 258 10.71 4.53 18.61
N PRO A 259 11.78 4.53 19.42
CA PRO A 259 12.48 3.32 19.83
C PRO A 259 11.53 2.25 20.39
N MET A 260 11.79 0.98 20.06
CA MET A 260 10.97 -0.16 20.55
C MET A 260 11.00 -0.29 22.09
N GLU A 261 12.08 0.16 22.71
CA GLU A 261 12.24 0.23 24.17
C GLU A 261 11.27 1.19 24.87
N ASP A 262 10.80 2.23 24.17
CA ASP A 262 9.82 3.19 24.70
C ASP A 262 8.37 2.66 24.64
N ILE A 263 8.17 1.49 24.03
CA ILE A 263 6.85 0.87 23.88
C ILE A 263 6.63 -0.08 25.06
N PRO A 264 5.53 0.04 25.83
CA PRO A 264 5.26 -0.87 26.93
C PRO A 264 5.12 -2.33 26.51
N GLU A 265 5.48 -3.26 27.39
CA GLU A 265 5.38 -4.71 27.12
C GLU A 265 4.00 -5.27 27.45
N ASP A 266 3.38 -4.78 28.53
CA ASP A 266 2.04 -5.17 28.93
C ASP A 266 0.99 -4.81 27.86
N GLU A 267 0.06 -5.72 27.57
CA GLU A 267 -0.93 -5.53 26.50
C GLU A 267 -1.81 -4.30 26.75
N LYS A 268 -2.18 -4.05 28.00
CA LYS A 268 -3.05 -2.92 28.35
C LYS A 268 -2.27 -1.62 28.25
N GLU A 269 -1.08 -1.53 28.83
CA GLU A 269 -0.23 -0.34 28.74
C GLU A 269 0.16 -0.01 27.30
N CYS A 270 0.46 -1.02 26.49
CA CYS A 270 0.72 -0.86 25.05
C CYS A 270 -0.51 -0.32 24.31
N GLY A 271 -1.72 -0.75 24.71
CA GLY A 271 -2.97 -0.22 24.18
C GLY A 271 -3.23 1.23 24.58
N ASP A 272 -2.99 1.57 25.84
CA ASP A 272 -3.12 2.94 26.36
C ASP A 272 -2.11 3.88 25.68
N TRP A 273 -0.87 3.41 25.47
CA TRP A 273 0.15 4.09 24.68
C TRP A 273 -0.31 4.36 23.24
N LEU A 274 -0.91 3.38 22.57
CA LEU A 274 -1.39 3.57 21.19
C LEU A 274 -2.55 4.57 21.11
N ASN A 275 -3.45 4.56 22.10
CA ASN A 275 -4.51 5.56 22.19
C ASN A 275 -3.92 6.98 22.35
N LYS A 276 -2.89 7.14 23.19
CA LYS A 276 -2.16 8.40 23.34
C LYS A 276 -1.50 8.83 22.03
N LEU A 277 -0.81 7.90 21.34
CA LEU A 277 -0.20 8.17 20.03
C LEU A 277 -1.23 8.70 19.03
N TYR A 278 -2.42 8.08 18.97
CA TYR A 278 -3.49 8.53 18.08
C TYR A 278 -4.08 9.88 18.48
N LYS A 279 -4.09 10.23 19.77
CA LYS A 279 -4.45 11.58 20.20
C LYS A 279 -3.43 12.61 19.72
N GLU A 280 -2.14 12.33 19.83
CA GLU A 280 -1.07 13.20 19.30
C GLU A 280 -1.15 13.34 17.78
N LYS A 281 -1.46 12.26 17.05
CA LYS A 281 -1.71 12.33 15.60
C LYS A 281 -2.89 13.24 15.26
N ASP A 282 -3.93 13.19 16.07
CA ASP A 282 -5.13 14.01 15.88
C ASP A 282 -4.82 15.50 16.05
N ASP A 283 -4.03 15.84 17.05
CA ASP A 283 -3.54 17.22 17.27
C ASP A 283 -2.62 17.67 16.13
N LEU A 284 -1.69 16.81 15.70
CA LEU A 284 -0.81 17.07 14.56
C LEU A 284 -1.59 17.32 13.26
N GLN A 285 -2.70 16.60 13.07
CA GLN A 285 -3.57 16.76 11.92
C GLN A 285 -4.37 18.06 12.00
N GLU A 286 -4.84 18.46 13.19
CA GLU A 286 -5.46 19.78 13.40
C GLU A 286 -4.49 20.92 13.09
N ASP A 287 -3.25 20.83 13.58
CA ASP A 287 -2.19 21.81 13.29
C ASP A 287 -1.90 21.92 11.79
N TYR A 288 -1.92 20.79 11.08
CA TYR A 288 -1.75 20.76 9.63
C TYR A 288 -2.93 21.41 8.90
N GLU A 289 -4.18 21.18 9.33
CA GLU A 289 -5.35 21.82 8.71
C GLU A 289 -5.31 23.36 8.86
N GLN A 290 -4.71 23.86 9.95
CA GLN A 290 -4.56 25.30 10.19
C GLN A 290 -3.35 25.92 9.48
N SER A 291 -2.21 25.23 9.47
CA SER A 291 -0.93 25.76 8.96
C SER A 291 -0.60 25.34 7.52
N GLY A 292 -1.20 24.26 7.03
CA GLY A 292 -0.92 23.64 5.74
C GLY A 292 0.44 22.92 5.66
N LYS A 293 1.11 22.69 6.79
CA LYS A 293 2.47 22.12 6.84
C LYS A 293 2.67 21.30 8.11
N PHE A 294 3.35 20.16 8.01
CA PHE A 294 3.76 19.40 9.20
C PHE A 294 5.00 20.02 9.87
N PRO A 295 5.19 19.84 11.19
CA PRO A 295 6.42 20.20 11.88
C PRO A 295 7.62 19.37 11.40
N GLY A 296 8.83 19.89 11.62
CA GLY A 296 10.07 19.21 11.25
C GLY A 296 10.69 19.70 9.94
N GLN A 297 11.87 19.16 9.62
CA GLN A 297 12.60 19.50 8.40
C GLN A 297 11.99 18.76 7.20
N MET A 298 11.92 19.46 6.07
CA MET A 298 11.42 18.90 4.82
C MET A 298 12.52 18.14 4.09
N PHE A 299 12.25 16.89 3.75
CA PHE A 299 13.09 16.05 2.91
C PHE A 299 12.30 15.62 1.67
N GLN A 300 12.96 15.68 0.52
CA GLN A 300 12.41 15.18 -0.74
C GLN A 300 13.46 14.28 -1.41
N PRO A 301 13.56 13.00 -1.00
CA PRO A 301 14.56 12.10 -1.54
C PRO A 301 14.39 11.94 -3.06
N PRO A 302 15.51 11.95 -3.82
CA PRO A 302 15.47 11.93 -5.27
C PRO A 302 14.85 10.63 -5.80
N ARG A 303 14.18 10.72 -6.96
CA ARG A 303 13.59 9.54 -7.59
C ARG A 303 14.68 8.58 -8.07
N ARG A 304 14.57 7.30 -7.69
CA ARG A 304 15.50 6.27 -8.13
C ARG A 304 15.23 5.91 -9.61
N PRO A 305 16.27 5.78 -10.46
CA PRO A 305 16.10 5.50 -11.89
C PRO A 305 15.60 4.08 -12.17
N TRP A 306 15.69 3.17 -11.19
CA TRP A 306 15.29 1.77 -11.32
C TRP A 306 13.81 1.57 -11.65
N VAL A 307 12.95 2.47 -11.16
CA VAL A 307 11.50 2.42 -11.40
C VAL A 307 11.16 2.57 -12.90
N PRO A 308 11.56 3.65 -13.60
CA PRO A 308 11.32 3.77 -15.04
C PRO A 308 12.11 2.74 -15.87
N LEU A 309 13.31 2.34 -15.45
CA LEU A 309 14.08 1.30 -16.16
C LEU A 309 13.36 -0.05 -16.13
N ASN A 310 12.87 -0.48 -14.96
CA ASN A 310 12.13 -1.74 -14.81
C ASN A 310 10.81 -1.69 -15.60
N TRP A 311 10.10 -0.56 -15.59
CA TRP A 311 8.89 -0.43 -16.40
C TRP A 311 9.18 -0.46 -17.90
N ALA A 312 10.24 0.23 -18.35
CA ALA A 312 10.65 0.20 -19.76
C ALA A 312 11.00 -1.22 -20.21
N PHE A 313 11.70 -1.99 -19.37
CA PHE A 313 11.97 -3.41 -19.62
C PHE A 313 10.67 -4.21 -19.83
N TRP A 314 9.71 -4.14 -18.91
CA TRP A 314 8.44 -4.87 -19.03
C TRP A 314 7.60 -4.38 -20.21
N ALA A 315 7.54 -3.07 -20.45
CA ALA A 315 6.84 -2.48 -21.57
C ALA A 315 7.43 -2.98 -22.90
N SER A 316 8.75 -2.97 -23.06
CA SER A 316 9.40 -3.50 -24.25
C SER A 316 9.15 -4.99 -24.45
N LEU A 317 9.31 -5.79 -23.38
CA LEU A 317 9.12 -7.24 -23.44
C LEU A 317 7.70 -7.64 -23.82
N LEU A 318 6.69 -6.95 -23.28
CA LEU A 318 5.29 -7.32 -23.44
C LEU A 318 4.60 -6.64 -24.62
N LEU A 319 4.93 -5.37 -24.90
CA LEU A 319 4.29 -4.63 -25.99
C LEU A 319 4.92 -4.91 -27.35
N SER A 320 6.21 -5.28 -27.43
CA SER A 320 6.85 -5.61 -28.71
C SER A 320 6.14 -6.74 -29.48
N PRO A 321 5.90 -7.93 -28.90
CA PRO A 321 5.17 -9.00 -29.61
C PRO A 321 3.70 -8.62 -29.87
N LEU A 322 3.07 -7.88 -28.95
CA LEU A 322 1.69 -7.41 -29.12
C LEU A 322 1.54 -6.48 -30.32
N PHE A 323 2.45 -5.51 -30.46
CA PHE A 323 2.45 -4.58 -31.59
C PHE A 323 2.89 -5.25 -32.89
N HIS A 324 3.84 -6.19 -32.84
CA HIS A 324 4.20 -6.97 -34.02
C HIS A 324 2.99 -7.79 -34.55
N PHE A 325 2.24 -8.43 -33.65
CA PHE A 325 1.01 -9.13 -34.00
C PHE A 325 -0.03 -8.18 -34.60
N ALA A 326 -0.29 -7.04 -33.95
CA ALA A 326 -1.25 -6.06 -34.44
C ALA A 326 -0.86 -5.50 -35.83
N ALA A 327 0.42 -5.22 -36.05
CA ALA A 327 0.94 -4.78 -37.35
C ALA A 327 0.80 -5.87 -38.42
N GLY A 328 1.06 -7.13 -38.06
CA GLY A 328 0.84 -8.28 -38.96
C GLY A 328 -0.62 -8.41 -39.37
N VAL A 329 -1.58 -8.24 -38.44
CA VAL A 329 -3.01 -8.24 -38.76
C VAL A 329 -3.38 -7.06 -39.67
N ALA A 330 -2.88 -5.85 -39.36
CA ALA A 330 -3.16 -4.65 -40.16
C ALA A 330 -2.63 -4.76 -41.59
N THR A 331 -1.48 -5.42 -41.78
CA THR A 331 -0.84 -5.60 -43.10
C THR A 331 -1.27 -6.87 -43.83
N SER A 332 -2.07 -7.74 -43.19
CA SER A 332 -2.51 -9.02 -43.76
C SER A 332 -3.43 -8.89 -44.98
N GLY A 333 -4.01 -7.71 -45.23
CA GLY A 333 -5.04 -7.49 -46.25
C GLY A 333 -6.39 -8.14 -45.94
N SER A 334 -6.51 -8.87 -44.82
CA SER A 334 -7.76 -9.52 -44.41
C SER A 334 -8.65 -8.55 -43.63
N ALA A 335 -9.70 -8.05 -44.30
CA ALA A 335 -10.72 -7.21 -43.66
C ALA A 335 -11.36 -7.91 -42.45
N LEU A 336 -11.52 -9.24 -42.51
CA LEU A 336 -12.06 -10.04 -41.40
C LEU A 336 -11.12 -10.05 -40.19
N ALA A 337 -9.81 -10.22 -40.40
CA ALA A 337 -8.83 -10.23 -39.32
C ALA A 337 -8.71 -8.85 -38.66
N ILE A 338 -8.71 -7.78 -39.46
CA ILE A 338 -8.69 -6.39 -38.98
C ILE A 338 -9.96 -6.09 -38.17
N ALA A 339 -11.13 -6.42 -38.71
CA ALA A 339 -12.41 -6.23 -38.01
C ALA A 339 -12.45 -7.03 -36.70
N GLY A 340 -11.93 -8.26 -36.69
CA GLY A 340 -11.80 -9.10 -35.50
C GLY A 340 -10.93 -8.47 -34.42
N LEU A 341 -9.75 -7.96 -34.78
CA LEU A 341 -8.85 -7.28 -33.83
C LEU A 341 -9.51 -6.02 -33.24
N ILE A 342 -10.15 -5.21 -34.08
CA ILE A 342 -10.88 -4.01 -33.64
C ILE A 342 -12.01 -4.40 -32.69
N ALA A 343 -12.79 -5.44 -33.01
CA ALA A 343 -13.88 -5.92 -32.18
C ALA A 343 -13.37 -6.40 -30.81
N VAL A 344 -12.25 -7.12 -30.76
CA VAL A 344 -11.62 -7.56 -29.49
C VAL A 344 -11.19 -6.35 -28.64
N VAL A 345 -10.54 -5.35 -29.24
CA VAL A 345 -10.11 -4.14 -28.52
C VAL A 345 -11.32 -3.36 -27.99
N ILE A 346 -12.38 -3.23 -28.79
CA ILE A 346 -13.63 -2.58 -28.36
C ILE A 346 -14.28 -3.38 -27.23
N ALA A 347 -14.40 -4.70 -27.36
CA ALA A 347 -15.01 -5.56 -26.36
C ALA A 347 -14.24 -5.53 -25.03
N ALA A 348 -12.90 -5.64 -25.08
CA ALA A 348 -12.05 -5.49 -23.92
C ALA A 348 -12.24 -4.10 -23.28
N SER A 349 -12.33 -3.06 -24.11
CA SER A 349 -12.51 -1.70 -23.63
C SER A 349 -13.83 -1.48 -22.91
N VAL A 350 -14.94 -1.95 -23.51
CA VAL A 350 -16.28 -1.89 -22.93
C VAL A 350 -16.36 -2.74 -21.65
N GLY A 351 -15.83 -3.96 -21.67
CA GLY A 351 -15.83 -4.85 -20.52
C GLY A 351 -15.11 -4.25 -19.32
N VAL A 352 -13.92 -3.67 -19.51
CA VAL A 352 -13.18 -3.00 -18.43
C VAL A 352 -13.94 -1.78 -17.90
N ARG A 353 -14.56 -0.97 -18.76
CA ARG A 353 -15.37 0.18 -18.31
C ARG A 353 -16.58 -0.25 -17.47
N GLN A 354 -17.25 -1.34 -17.87
CA GLN A 354 -18.36 -1.89 -17.10
C GLN A 354 -17.89 -2.42 -15.74
N LEU A 355 -16.75 -3.11 -15.69
CA LEU A 355 -16.17 -3.56 -14.42
C LEU A 355 -15.83 -2.38 -13.50
N ILE A 356 -15.24 -1.30 -14.03
CA ILE A 356 -14.93 -0.09 -13.25
C ILE A 356 -16.23 0.53 -12.70
N SER A 357 -17.27 0.69 -13.53
CA SER A 357 -18.56 1.25 -13.12
C SER A 357 -19.23 0.44 -11.99
N VAL A 358 -19.09 -0.89 -12.00
CA VAL A 358 -19.58 -1.77 -10.93
C VAL A 358 -18.76 -1.61 -9.63
N THR A 359 -17.47 -1.28 -9.75
CA THR A 359 -16.60 -1.04 -8.58
C THR A 359 -16.66 0.38 -7.99
N GLU A 360 -17.14 1.37 -8.76
CA GLU A 360 -17.40 2.74 -8.26
C GLU A 360 -18.61 2.80 -7.31
N ILE A 361 -19.44 1.76 -7.24
CA ILE A 361 -20.51 1.64 -6.24
C ILE A 361 -19.87 1.48 -4.86
N ASP A 362 -19.92 2.58 -4.11
CA ASP A 362 -19.25 2.93 -2.85
C ASP A 362 -19.38 1.91 -1.69
N LYS A 363 -18.91 0.67 -1.88
CA LYS A 363 -18.87 -0.36 -0.84
C LYS A 363 -17.59 -0.24 -0.03
N GLY A 364 -17.52 0.82 0.78
CA GLY A 364 -16.63 0.82 1.95
C GLY A 364 -16.88 -0.44 2.80
N SER A 365 -15.83 -1.02 3.38
CA SER A 365 -15.99 -2.20 4.26
C SER A 365 -17.00 -1.88 5.37
N SER A 366 -18.07 -2.68 5.51
CA SER A 366 -19.08 -2.58 6.59
C SER A 366 -18.54 -2.99 7.97
N TYR A 367 -17.27 -3.38 8.03
CA TYR A 367 -16.57 -3.73 9.25
C TYR A 367 -16.39 -2.49 10.13
N GLY A 368 -16.80 -2.57 11.39
CA GLY A 368 -16.98 -1.43 12.29
C GLY A 368 -18.46 -1.17 12.56
N ILE A 369 -19.26 -1.00 11.50
CA ILE A 369 -20.73 -0.83 11.57
C ILE A 369 -21.39 -2.10 12.12
N ASN A 370 -20.96 -3.28 11.68
CA ASN A 370 -21.54 -4.54 12.14
C ASN A 370 -21.08 -4.98 13.55
N GLN A 371 -19.97 -4.44 14.08
CA GLN A 371 -19.51 -4.75 15.44
C GLN A 371 -20.27 -3.92 16.49
N SER A 372 -20.64 -2.66 16.19
CA SER A 372 -21.47 -1.87 17.11
C SER A 372 -22.86 -2.48 17.27
N LYS A 373 -23.48 -2.97 16.18
CA LYS A 373 -24.78 -3.67 16.20
C LYS A 373 -24.80 -5.00 16.96
N LYS A 374 -23.63 -5.62 17.22
CA LYS A 374 -23.52 -6.85 18.02
C LYS A 374 -23.20 -6.58 19.49
N GLY A 375 -22.91 -5.33 19.85
CA GLY A 375 -22.64 -4.89 21.21
C GLY A 375 -23.62 -3.79 21.67
N SER A 376 -24.83 -3.78 21.08
CA SER A 376 -25.99 -3.01 21.51
C SER A 376 -26.94 -3.91 22.30
#